data_AF-A0A930ZD58-F1
#
_entry.id   AF-A0A930ZD58-F1
#
_cell.length_a   1.000
_cell.length_b   1.000
_cell.length_c   1.000
_cell.angle_alpha   90.00
_cell.angle_beta   90.00
_cell.angle_gamma   90.00
#
_symmetry.space_group_name_H-M   'P 1'
#
loop_
_entity.id
_entity.type
_entity.pdbx_description
1 polymer ?
#
loop_
_entity_poly.entity_id
_entity_poly.type
_entity_poly.pdbx_seq_one_letter_code
_entity_poly.pdbx_strand_id
1 'polypeptide(L)'
;MANQIDSANAHVAKVEDPNWPDLVARTVDDLSHLARTEIQLFEATLKRLIEAQTEKVVGALFLVVALAYGSLFLLGGIVLLLHLWLAWWLSFLITGGAIVGAGVFFQMAMRATARKTES
;
A
#
# COMPACT_ATOMS: atom_id res chain seq x y z
N MET A 1 27.38 -54.74 56.94
CA MET A 1 26.61 -53.49 56.79
C MET A 1 27.27 -52.63 55.73
N ALA A 2 27.28 -53.17 54.52
CA ALA A 2 27.79 -52.53 53.31
C ALA A 2 26.66 -52.64 52.28
N ASN A 3 26.65 -51.73 51.31
CA ASN A 3 25.88 -51.83 50.06
C ASN A 3 24.51 -51.12 50.01
N GLN A 4 24.42 -49.85 50.45
CA GLN A 4 23.26 -49.00 50.15
C GLN A 4 23.65 -47.53 49.92
N ILE A 5 24.80 -47.26 49.32
CA ILE A 5 25.18 -45.89 48.89
C ILE A 5 25.57 -45.85 47.40
N ASP A 6 25.76 -47.01 46.74
CA ASP A 6 26.26 -47.07 45.36
C ASP A 6 25.16 -46.93 44.28
N SER A 7 23.90 -47.18 44.63
CA SER A 7 22.78 -47.14 43.66
C SER A 7 22.23 -45.74 43.39
N ALA A 8 22.65 -44.71 44.13
CA ALA A 8 22.23 -43.32 43.89
C ALA A 8 23.05 -42.62 42.79
N ASN A 9 24.20 -43.18 42.40
CA ASN A 9 25.09 -42.64 41.38
C ASN A 9 24.92 -43.28 39.98
N ALA A 10 24.00 -44.23 39.81
CA ALA A 10 23.79 -44.93 38.53
C ALA A 10 22.79 -44.24 37.58
N HIS A 11 22.31 -43.05 37.93
CA HIS A 11 21.60 -42.15 37.01
C HIS A 11 22.44 -40.90 36.74
N VAL A 12 23.75 -41.08 36.53
CA VAL A 12 24.43 -40.22 35.56
C VAL A 12 23.75 -40.50 34.24
N ALA A 13 22.73 -39.70 33.93
CA ALA A 13 22.17 -39.58 32.60
C ALA A 13 23.38 -39.50 31.67
N LYS A 14 23.58 -40.58 30.90
CA LYS A 14 24.55 -40.64 29.84
C LYS A 14 24.22 -39.44 28.96
N VAL A 15 24.99 -38.37 29.11
CA VAL A 15 24.95 -37.23 28.21
C VAL A 15 25.54 -37.78 26.93
N GLU A 16 24.68 -38.43 26.14
CA GLU A 16 24.94 -38.69 24.73
C GLU A 16 25.37 -37.34 24.15
N ASP A 17 26.57 -37.32 23.59
CA ASP A 17 27.18 -36.14 22.99
C ASP A 17 26.10 -35.38 22.22
N PRO A 18 25.87 -34.09 22.53
CA PRO A 18 24.85 -33.33 21.83
C PRO A 18 25.22 -33.32 20.35
N ASN A 19 24.52 -34.17 19.59
CA ASN A 19 24.70 -34.28 18.15
C ASN A 19 24.24 -32.95 17.55
N TRP A 20 25.20 -32.03 17.42
CA TRP A 20 25.03 -30.73 16.78
C TRP A 20 24.36 -30.81 15.41
N PRO A 21 24.52 -31.89 14.59
CA PRO A 21 23.79 -32.00 13.33
C PRO A 21 22.28 -32.14 13.54
N ASP A 22 21.88 -32.80 14.63
CA ASP A 22 20.48 -33.07 14.98
C ASP A 22 19.80 -31.80 15.51
N LEU A 23 20.54 -30.98 16.27
CA LEU A 23 20.08 -29.66 16.69
C LEU A 23 19.87 -28.71 15.51
N VAL A 24 20.79 -28.71 14.54
CA VAL A 24 20.65 -27.90 13.31
C VAL A 24 19.46 -28.39 12.47
N ALA A 25 19.31 -29.70 12.30
CA ALA A 25 18.18 -30.28 11.59
C ALA A 25 16.85 -29.86 12.22
N ARG A 26 16.76 -29.91 13.55
CA ARG A 26 15.56 -29.52 14.29
C ARG A 26 15.28 -28.02 14.25
N THR A 27 16.32 -27.19 14.28
CA THR A 27 16.19 -25.73 14.17
C THR A 27 15.72 -25.31 12.78
N VAL A 28 16.20 -25.99 11.73
CA VAL A 28 15.73 -25.76 10.34
C VAL A 28 14.28 -26.21 10.19
N ASP A 29 13.90 -27.34 10.80
CA ASP A 29 12.53 -27.84 10.79
C ASP A 29 11.58 -26.85 11.50
N ASP A 30 11.97 -26.34 12.67
CA ASP A 30 11.23 -25.32 13.41
C ASP A 30 11.14 -23.97 12.64
N LEU A 31 12.22 -23.55 11.97
CA LEU A 31 12.19 -22.36 11.10
C LEU A 31 11.25 -22.56 9.91
N SER A 32 11.25 -23.75 9.31
CA SER A 32 10.37 -24.06 8.19
C SER A 32 8.89 -24.03 8.62
N HIS A 33 8.61 -24.52 9.83
CA HIS A 33 7.27 -24.51 10.40
C HIS A 33 6.83 -23.08 10.75
N LEU A 34 7.73 -22.29 11.35
CA LEU A 34 7.48 -20.88 11.68
C LEU A 34 7.29 -20.02 10.42
N ALA A 35 8.13 -20.20 9.41
CA ALA A 35 8.01 -19.53 8.13
C ALA A 35 6.67 -19.86 7.46
N ARG A 36 6.21 -21.11 7.54
CA ARG A 36 4.91 -21.52 6.99
C ARG A 36 3.74 -20.84 7.70
N THR A 37 3.85 -20.66 9.02
CA THR A 37 2.85 -19.93 9.81
C THR A 37 2.89 -18.42 9.51
N GLU A 38 4.07 -17.83 9.37
CA GLU A 38 4.20 -16.42 8.96
C GLU A 38 3.70 -16.17 7.54
N ILE A 39 3.94 -17.09 6.60
CA ILE A 39 3.44 -17.01 5.23
C ILE A 39 1.90 -17.01 5.21
N GLN A 40 1.24 -17.83 6.03
CA GLN A 40 -0.22 -17.84 6.11
C GLN A 40 -0.77 -16.52 6.67
N LEU A 41 -0.11 -15.94 7.67
CA LEU A 41 -0.46 -14.62 8.21
C LEU A 41 -0.18 -13.49 7.22
N PHE A 42 0.89 -13.61 6.44
CA PHE A 42 1.23 -12.67 5.38
C PHE A 42 0.22 -12.73 4.25
N GLU A 43 -0.19 -13.92 3.82
CA GLU A 43 -1.23 -14.12 2.80
C GLU A 43 -2.58 -13.54 3.26
N ALA A 44 -2.98 -13.78 4.51
CA ALA A 44 -4.21 -13.23 5.06
C ALA A 44 -4.18 -11.71 5.13
N THR A 45 -3.06 -11.13 5.58
CA THR A 45 -2.84 -9.68 5.63
C THR A 45 -2.83 -9.08 4.23
N LEU A 46 -2.15 -9.72 3.27
CA LEU A 46 -2.03 -9.28 1.90
C LEU A 46 -3.37 -9.30 1.18
N LYS A 47 -4.15 -10.38 1.32
CA LYS A 47 -5.53 -10.46 0.80
C LYS A 47 -6.38 -9.32 1.36
N ARG A 48 -6.32 -9.08 2.67
CA ARG A 48 -7.09 -8.02 3.32
C ARG A 48 -6.69 -6.61 2.86
N LEU A 49 -5.40 -6.37 2.61
CA LEU A 49 -4.91 -5.12 2.05
C LEU A 49 -5.36 -4.94 0.59
N ILE A 50 -5.27 -6.00 -0.23
CA ILE A 50 -5.69 -5.97 -1.63
C ILE A 50 -7.18 -5.70 -1.73
N GLU A 51 -8.00 -6.40 -0.96
CA GLU A 51 -9.46 -6.26 -0.97
C GLU A 51 -9.89 -4.86 -0.50
N ALA A 52 -9.26 -4.34 0.56
CA ALA A 52 -9.51 -3.00 1.07
C ALA A 52 -9.05 -1.86 0.14
N GLN A 53 -8.01 -2.09 -0.66
CA GLN A 53 -7.53 -1.12 -1.65
C GLN A 53 -8.32 -1.22 -2.96
N THR A 54 -8.75 -2.41 -3.35
CA THR A 54 -9.41 -2.63 -4.66
C THR A 54 -10.76 -1.91 -4.73
N GLU A 55 -11.60 -1.98 -3.69
CA GLU A 55 -12.87 -1.23 -3.68
C GLU A 55 -12.66 0.28 -3.80
N LYS A 56 -11.68 0.81 -3.07
CA LYS A 56 -11.36 2.24 -3.09
C LYS A 56 -10.74 2.67 -4.42
N VAL A 57 -9.85 1.86 -4.98
CA VAL A 57 -9.18 2.12 -6.25
C VAL A 57 -10.18 2.05 -7.41
N VAL A 58 -11.08 1.07 -7.43
CA VAL A 58 -12.11 0.98 -8.49
C VAL A 58 -13.06 2.17 -8.42
N GLY A 59 -13.54 2.55 -7.22
CA GLY A 59 -14.37 3.73 -7.04
C GLY A 59 -13.67 5.02 -7.45
N ALA A 60 -12.39 5.19 -7.04
CA ALA A 60 -11.58 6.33 -7.44
C ALA A 60 -11.29 6.35 -8.95
N LEU A 61 -11.07 5.19 -9.58
CA LEU A 61 -10.82 5.08 -11.01
C LEU A 61 -12.06 5.48 -11.80
N PHE A 62 -13.24 4.99 -11.42
CA PHE A 62 -14.50 5.42 -12.00
C PHE A 62 -14.73 6.92 -11.82
N LEU A 63 -14.43 7.47 -10.64
CA LEU A 63 -14.52 8.90 -10.38
C LEU A 63 -13.58 9.69 -11.30
N VAL A 64 -12.32 9.29 -11.42
CA VAL A 64 -11.32 9.94 -12.28
C VAL A 64 -11.72 9.88 -13.74
N VAL A 65 -12.18 8.72 -14.20
CA VAL A 65 -12.66 8.52 -15.58
C VAL A 65 -13.89 9.40 -15.84
N ALA A 66 -14.89 9.38 -14.96
CA ALA A 66 -16.08 10.21 -15.08
C ALA A 66 -15.72 11.71 -15.06
N LEU A 67 -14.78 12.12 -14.20
CA LEU A 67 -14.32 13.50 -14.11
C LEU A 67 -13.55 13.93 -15.38
N ALA A 68 -12.70 13.05 -15.91
CA ALA A 68 -11.93 13.32 -17.12
C ALA A 68 -12.85 13.47 -18.34
N TYR A 69 -13.73 12.49 -18.58
CA TYR A 69 -14.68 12.55 -19.69
C TYR A 69 -15.71 13.68 -19.52
N GLY A 70 -16.21 13.89 -18.30
CA GLY A 70 -17.11 15.00 -17.99
C GLY A 70 -16.45 16.36 -18.21
N SER A 71 -15.19 16.53 -17.79
CA SER A 71 -14.42 17.75 -18.02
C SER A 71 -14.17 18.00 -19.51
N LEU A 72 -13.79 16.97 -20.27
CA LEU A 72 -13.61 17.05 -21.72
C LEU A 72 -14.91 17.43 -22.44
N PHE A 73 -16.03 16.82 -22.06
CA PHE A 73 -17.34 17.13 -22.62
C PHE A 73 -17.77 18.57 -22.30
N LEU A 74 -17.57 19.01 -21.05
CA LEU A 74 -17.88 20.37 -20.64
C LEU A 74 -16.99 21.40 -21.35
N LEU A 75 -15.69 21.12 -21.47
CA LEU A 75 -14.74 21.95 -22.22
C LEU A 75 -15.17 22.09 -23.68
N GLY A 76 -15.46 20.95 -24.32
CA GLY A 76 -15.91 20.91 -25.71
C GLY A 76 -17.19 21.72 -25.88
N GLY A 77 -18.17 21.53 -25.01
CA GLY A 77 -19.41 22.30 -25.00
C GLY A 77 -19.20 23.80 -24.84
N ILE A 78 -18.32 24.22 -23.92
CA ILE A 78 -17.97 25.63 -23.73
C ILE A 78 -17.31 26.21 -24.99
N VAL A 79 -16.38 25.49 -25.60
CA VAL A 79 -15.68 25.93 -26.82
C VAL A 79 -16.66 26.04 -27.99
N LEU A 80 -17.56 25.07 -28.16
CA LEU A 80 -18.61 25.12 -29.20
C LEU A 80 -19.60 26.27 -28.95
N LEU A 81 -19.99 26.52 -27.70
CA LEU A 81 -20.88 27.61 -27.35
C LEU A 81 -20.23 28.98 -27.60
N LEU A 82 -18.94 29.13 -27.26
CA LEU A 82 -18.17 30.34 -27.54
C LEU A 82 -17.93 30.54 -29.02
N HIS A 83 -17.72 29.46 -29.78
CA HIS A 83 -17.56 29.51 -31.24
C HIS A 83 -18.77 30.11 -31.94
N LEU A 84 -19.98 30.00 -31.37
CA LEU A 84 -21.19 30.55 -31.96
C LEU A 84 -21.16 32.08 -32.09
N TRP A 85 -20.34 32.76 -31.27
CA TRP A 85 -20.20 34.23 -31.25
C TRP A 85 -18.78 34.73 -31.55
N LEU A 86 -17.78 33.83 -31.56
CA LEU A 86 -16.35 34.19 -31.61
C LEU A 86 -15.59 33.33 -32.64
N ALA A 87 -14.58 33.93 -33.28
CA ALA A 87 -13.69 33.23 -34.20
C ALA A 87 -13.01 32.04 -33.51
N TRP A 88 -12.92 30.91 -34.21
CA TRP A 88 -12.51 29.60 -33.66
C TRP A 88 -11.21 29.67 -32.83
N TRP A 89 -10.25 30.48 -33.27
CA TRP A 89 -8.97 30.71 -32.59
C TRP A 89 -9.09 31.38 -31.21
N LEU A 90 -10.02 32.32 -31.06
CA LEU A 90 -10.20 33.07 -29.81
C LEU A 90 -10.90 32.21 -28.74
N SER A 91 -11.79 31.32 -29.15
CA SER A 91 -12.47 30.39 -28.25
C SER A 91 -11.48 29.45 -27.55
N PHE A 92 -10.53 28.88 -28.30
CA PHE A 92 -9.47 28.05 -27.72
C PHE A 92 -8.57 28.83 -26.75
N LEU A 93 -8.22 30.07 -27.10
CA LEU A 93 -7.33 30.89 -26.28
C LEU A 93 -7.97 31.32 -24.96
N ILE A 94 -9.26 31.71 -24.98
CA ILE A 94 -9.99 32.09 -23.76
C ILE A 94 -10.26 30.89 -22.88
N THR A 95 -10.77 29.78 -23.44
CA THR A 95 -11.09 28.60 -22.62
C THR A 95 -9.82 27.96 -22.07
N GLY A 96 -8.78 27.79 -22.89
CA GLY A 96 -7.49 27.29 -22.44
C GLY A 96 -6.83 28.19 -21.40
N GLY A 97 -6.84 29.50 -21.63
CA GLY A 97 -6.30 30.49 -20.69
C GLY A 97 -7.03 30.49 -19.34
N ALA A 98 -8.37 30.38 -19.34
CA ALA A 98 -9.16 30.31 -18.12
C ALA A 98 -8.83 29.07 -17.30
N ILE A 99 -8.63 27.90 -17.94
CA ILE A 99 -8.29 26.65 -17.26
C ILE A 99 -6.89 26.73 -16.64
N VAL A 100 -5.90 27.21 -17.40
CA VAL A 100 -4.53 27.38 -16.88
C VAL A 100 -4.55 28.39 -15.73
N GLY A 101 -5.26 29.50 -15.88
CA GLY A 101 -5.42 30.50 -14.82
C GLY A 101 -6.04 29.93 -13.55
N ALA A 102 -7.15 29.19 -13.67
CA ALA A 102 -7.80 28.54 -12.55
C ALA A 102 -6.89 27.50 -11.87
N GLY A 103 -6.14 26.71 -12.65
CA GLY A 103 -5.19 25.72 -12.14
C GLY A 103 -4.04 26.35 -11.37
N VAL A 104 -3.46 27.44 -11.89
CA VAL A 104 -2.40 28.20 -11.20
C VAL A 104 -2.93 28.83 -9.92
N PHE A 105 -4.13 29.44 -9.97
CA PHE A 105 -4.77 30.02 -8.79
C PHE A 105 -5.03 28.97 -7.71
N PHE A 106 -5.56 27.81 -8.09
CA PHE A 106 -5.80 26.69 -7.18
C PHE A 106 -4.49 26.16 -6.57
N GLN A 107 -3.42 26.04 -7.36
CA GLN A 107 -2.11 25.64 -6.86
C GLN A 107 -1.54 26.67 -5.87
N MET A 108 -1.67 27.97 -6.17
CA MET A 108 -1.27 29.04 -5.26
C MET A 108 -2.09 29.03 -3.97
N ALA A 109 -3.40 28.81 -4.05
CA ALA A 109 -4.29 28.70 -2.89
C ALA A 109 -3.91 27.50 -2.00
N MET A 110 -3.68 26.32 -2.58
CA MET A 110 -3.22 25.15 -1.82
C MET A 110 -1.86 25.38 -1.15
N ARG A 111 -0.91 26.03 -1.86
CA ARG A 111 0.40 26.40 -1.30
C ARG A 111 0.30 27.44 -0.20
N ALA A 112 -0.66 28.37 -0.28
CA ALA A 112 -0.92 29.37 0.75
C ALA A 112 -1.52 28.73 2.00
N THR A 113 -2.45 27.79 1.85
CA THR A 113 -3.05 27.04 2.97
C THR A 113 -2.00 26.18 3.68
N ALA A 114 -1.13 25.48 2.93
CA ALA A 114 -0.07 24.65 3.50
C ALA A 114 0.89 25.45 4.41
N ARG A 115 1.29 26.65 3.99
CA ARG A 115 2.15 27.55 4.78
C ARG A 115 1.49 28.07 6.06
N LYS A 116 0.15 28.11 6.10
CA LYS A 116 -0.60 28.64 7.25
C LYS A 116 -0.69 27.67 8.42
N THR A 117 -0.41 26.39 8.20
CA THR A 117 -0.42 25.31 9.19
C THR A 117 0.91 25.15 9.94
N GLU A 118 1.99 25.78 9.47
CA GLU A 118 3.32 25.75 10.12
C GLU A 118 3.62 27.03 10.95
N SER A 119 2.70 27.99 11.01
CA SER A 119 2.80 29.22 11.81
C SER A 119 1.74 29.24 12.91
#